data_AF-A0A952C0E4-F1
#
_entry.id   AF-A0A952C0E4-F1
#
_cell.length_a   1.000
_cell.length_b   1.000
_cell.length_c   1.000
_cell.angle_alpha   90.00
_cell.angle_beta   90.00
_cell.angle_gamma   90.00
#
_symmetry.space_group_name_H-M   'P 1'
#
loop_
_entity.id
_entity.type
_entity.pdbx_description
1 polymer ?
#
loop_
_entity_poly.entity_id
_entity_poly.type
_entity_poly.pdbx_seq_one_letter_code
_entity_poly.pdbx_strand_id
1 'polypeptide(L)'
;MESRRKMFFGRNRVFFEIVQGLLGPQPQSFSVVGPKLIGKSQLLHFLASEQGPLMGEDFADQRPFTFQDGANVIVTWVDCDWQDARKDLIGWIYKKIVERVRDANISLDWKQIEQEQSSSRRIWLVARSLKEMDLRLVLLMDNFDRVFEEQWIRRETVDELRPLTLEMALVVATEQPLHDLDRDLAASPLFNVMTQLFLGLLEPASARDWILSYADEFPGVPDLLDGLLDLTGMHPFLLRRLGDILLEVRQMLPGATTLSRDHVPLLRLRLAEHSRLLFETSWRRLQQPPARVRSDAVDSLLRQMVKGMLPLGNLQPEYASALNWLINQAVVTCCVLPNQQGYQFFTPLFTEYVTRRLAPDNGAQPQPRPASPELSEDVLDQFTKTEAALLRYFKAHENQVVPPEQLLADVWKRPDSSNRRVQEAIRRLRLQLENIEPSIGSIENDRGRGYRFVPAKRRK
;
A
#
# COMPACT_ATOMS: atom_id res chain seq x y z
N MET A 1 15.36 -3.51 17.68
CA MET A 1 14.62 -3.37 16.40
C MET A 1 13.26 -2.68 16.57
N GLU A 2 12.47 -2.97 17.61
CA GLU A 2 11.14 -2.38 17.85
C GLU A 2 11.13 -0.86 18.14
N SER A 3 12.10 -0.35 18.90
CA SER A 3 12.22 1.09 19.21
C SER A 3 12.50 1.95 17.96
N ARG A 4 13.28 1.45 16.99
CA ARG A 4 13.59 2.18 15.74
C ARG A 4 12.47 2.11 14.70
N ARG A 5 11.57 1.12 14.79
CA ARG A 5 10.32 1.09 14.01
C ARG A 5 9.37 2.24 14.37
N LYS A 6 9.60 2.93 15.49
CA LYS A 6 8.85 4.13 15.90
C LYS A 6 9.42 5.44 15.34
N MET A 7 10.64 5.45 14.78
CA MET A 7 11.20 6.65 14.17
C MET A 7 10.56 6.89 12.80
N PHE A 8 9.93 8.05 12.65
CA PHE A 8 9.42 8.54 11.39
C PHE A 8 10.47 9.43 10.72
N PHE A 9 10.70 9.27 9.42
CA PHE A 9 11.72 10.02 8.67
C PHE A 9 11.09 10.91 7.59
N GLY A 10 11.52 12.17 7.56
CA GLY A 10 11.11 13.16 6.56
C GLY A 10 9.66 13.63 6.70
N ARG A 11 9.15 14.27 5.63
CA ARG A 11 7.78 14.85 5.58
C ARG A 11 7.52 15.98 6.57
N ASN A 12 8.55 16.61 7.11
CA ASN A 12 8.42 17.68 8.11
C ASN A 12 7.46 18.79 7.66
N ARG A 13 7.54 19.21 6.40
CA ARG A 13 6.62 20.20 5.83
C ARG A 13 5.17 19.74 5.86
N VAL A 14 4.91 18.49 5.47
CA VAL A 14 3.56 17.93 5.45
C VAL A 14 2.99 17.86 6.87
N PHE A 15 3.80 17.42 7.85
CA PHE A 15 3.37 17.43 9.25
C PHE A 15 3.09 18.83 9.76
N PHE A 16 3.97 19.78 9.48
CA PHE A 16 3.79 21.16 9.89
C PHE A 16 2.48 21.74 9.35
N GLU A 17 2.21 21.55 8.05
CA GLU A 17 0.97 22.00 7.41
C GLU A 17 -0.27 21.33 8.04
N ILE A 18 -0.22 20.01 8.28
CA ILE A 18 -1.31 19.27 8.93
C ILE A 18 -1.53 19.77 10.37
N VAL A 19 -0.49 19.82 11.20
CA VAL A 19 -0.59 20.20 12.62
C VAL A 19 -1.15 21.61 12.77
N GLN A 20 -0.61 22.57 12.00
CA GLN A 20 -1.08 23.96 12.03
C GLN A 20 -2.53 24.10 11.56
N GLY A 21 -2.93 23.36 10.52
CA GLY A 21 -4.31 23.40 10.03
C GLY A 21 -5.30 22.71 10.94
N LEU A 22 -4.97 21.52 11.47
CA LEU A 22 -5.88 20.75 12.33
C LEU A 22 -6.12 21.45 13.68
N LEU A 23 -5.07 22.07 14.23
CA LEU A 23 -5.11 22.73 15.55
C LEU A 23 -5.36 24.23 15.46
N GLY A 24 -5.58 24.77 14.26
CA GLY A 24 -5.91 26.18 14.07
C GLY A 24 -7.21 26.59 14.76
N PRO A 25 -7.49 27.91 14.88
CA PRO A 25 -8.73 28.41 15.48
C PRO A 25 -9.98 27.82 14.81
N GLN A 26 -9.95 27.77 13.48
CA GLN A 26 -10.89 26.99 12.67
C GLN A 26 -10.16 25.73 12.18
N PRO A 27 -10.63 24.53 12.54
CA PRO A 27 -9.98 23.30 12.14
C PRO A 27 -10.09 23.13 10.62
N GLN A 28 -8.95 22.87 9.98
CA GLN A 28 -8.91 22.51 8.57
C GLN A 28 -9.03 21.00 8.41
N SER A 29 -9.43 20.57 7.22
CA SER A 29 -9.48 19.16 6.86
C SER A 29 -8.51 18.88 5.70
N PHE A 30 -7.90 17.70 5.71
CA PHE A 30 -6.84 17.31 4.78
C PHE A 30 -7.13 15.99 4.09
N SER A 31 -6.77 15.92 2.81
CA SER A 31 -6.72 14.66 2.05
C SER A 31 -5.26 14.35 1.73
N VAL A 32 -4.74 13.30 2.35
CA VAL A 32 -3.38 12.79 2.13
C VAL A 32 -3.43 11.81 0.97
N VAL A 33 -2.95 12.25 -0.18
CA VAL A 33 -3.04 11.52 -1.45
C VAL A 33 -1.70 10.90 -1.80
N GLY A 34 -1.66 9.64 -2.22
CA GLY A 34 -0.45 9.04 -2.77
C GLY A 34 -0.59 7.55 -3.03
N PRO A 35 0.32 6.93 -3.77
CA PRO A 35 0.19 5.52 -4.18
C PRO A 35 0.23 4.56 -2.99
N LYS A 36 -0.13 3.29 -3.23
CA LYS A 36 0.06 2.23 -2.23
C LYS A 36 1.52 2.17 -1.79
N LEU A 37 1.74 1.84 -0.52
CA LEU A 37 3.07 1.65 0.09
C LEU A 37 3.94 2.91 0.20
N ILE A 38 3.41 4.10 -0.11
CA ILE A 38 4.15 5.38 0.04
C ILE A 38 4.25 5.88 1.49
N GLY A 39 3.59 5.20 2.43
CA GLY A 39 3.66 5.52 3.85
C GLY A 39 2.48 6.33 4.41
N LYS A 40 1.35 6.45 3.71
CA LYS A 40 0.14 7.15 4.21
C LYS A 40 -0.33 6.64 5.58
N SER A 41 -0.53 5.32 5.71
CA SER A 41 -0.93 4.70 6.97
C SER A 41 0.07 4.96 8.10
N GLN A 42 1.37 4.93 7.79
CA GLN A 42 2.41 5.23 8.77
C GLN A 42 2.40 6.70 9.20
N LEU A 43 2.11 7.61 8.27
CA LEU A 43 1.91 9.02 8.57
C LEU A 43 0.73 9.21 9.53
N LEU A 44 -0.42 8.58 9.25
CA LEU A 44 -1.59 8.65 10.14
C LEU A 44 -1.33 8.01 11.50
N HIS A 45 -0.67 6.86 11.56
CA HIS A 45 -0.28 6.24 12.83
C HIS A 45 0.68 7.12 13.63
N PHE A 46 1.61 7.80 12.96
CA PHE A 46 2.51 8.72 13.65
C PHE A 46 1.77 9.94 14.18
N LEU A 47 0.83 10.52 13.43
CA LEU A 47 -0.06 11.58 13.93
C LEU A 47 -0.89 11.12 15.15
N ALA A 48 -1.39 9.89 15.14
CA ALA A 48 -2.19 9.32 16.22
C ALA A 48 -1.38 8.89 17.46
N SER A 49 -0.05 8.80 17.35
CA SER A 49 0.82 8.36 18.43
C SER A 49 0.87 9.40 19.54
N GLU A 50 0.94 8.95 20.80
CA GLU A 50 1.16 9.83 21.96
C GLU A 50 2.49 10.58 21.88
N GLN A 51 3.49 10.00 21.21
CA GLN A 51 4.80 10.62 20.93
C GLN A 51 4.81 11.35 19.57
N GLY A 52 3.65 11.45 18.92
CA GLY A 52 3.50 12.00 17.58
C GLY A 52 3.32 13.52 17.56
N PRO A 53 3.28 14.15 16.37
CA PRO A 53 3.26 15.60 16.23
C PRO A 53 2.05 16.31 16.85
N LEU A 54 0.95 15.60 17.08
CA LEU A 54 -0.26 16.19 17.66
C LEU A 54 -0.24 16.23 19.19
N MET A 55 0.45 15.27 19.84
CA MET A 55 0.37 15.06 21.29
C MET A 55 1.75 15.09 21.98
N GLY A 56 2.82 14.67 21.31
CA GLY A 56 4.15 14.51 21.89
C GLY A 56 4.88 15.82 22.21
N GLU A 57 5.60 15.81 23.33
CA GLU A 57 6.41 16.94 23.84
C GLU A 57 7.46 17.43 22.83
N ASP A 58 8.11 16.53 22.09
CA ASP A 58 9.14 16.87 21.09
C ASP A 58 8.62 17.78 19.96
N PHE A 59 7.29 17.88 19.81
CA PHE A 59 6.62 18.69 18.79
C PHE A 59 5.83 19.86 19.39
N ALA A 60 5.97 20.14 20.69
CA ALA A 60 5.24 21.21 21.38
C ALA A 60 5.34 22.55 20.65
N ASP A 61 6.56 22.95 20.27
CA ASP A 61 6.83 24.23 19.60
C ASP A 61 6.23 24.33 18.18
N GLN A 62 5.80 23.21 17.60
CA GLN A 62 5.16 23.17 16.29
C GLN A 62 3.64 23.28 16.38
N ARG A 63 3.07 23.33 17.58
CA ARG A 63 1.62 23.43 17.81
C ARG A 63 1.23 24.88 18.15
N PRO A 64 0.00 25.31 17.85
CA PRO A 64 -0.53 26.56 18.38
C PRO A 64 -0.52 26.57 19.91
N PHE A 65 -0.35 27.75 20.51
CA PHE A 65 -0.21 27.92 21.96
C PHE A 65 -1.26 27.18 22.80
N THR A 66 -2.54 27.23 22.38
CA THR A 66 -3.66 26.55 23.06
C THR A 66 -3.52 25.02 23.16
N PHE A 67 -2.75 24.42 22.25
CA PHE A 67 -2.55 22.97 22.14
C PHE A 67 -1.09 22.57 22.36
N GLN A 68 -0.26 23.47 22.91
CA GLN A 68 1.18 23.25 23.04
C GLN A 68 1.52 22.09 23.98
N ASP A 69 0.64 21.75 24.93
CA ASP A 69 0.79 20.62 25.85
C ASP A 69 0.28 19.27 25.29
N GLY A 70 -0.45 19.28 24.17
CA GLY A 70 -1.08 18.10 23.59
C GLY A 70 -2.23 17.48 24.39
N ALA A 71 -2.44 17.87 25.65
CA ALA A 71 -3.48 17.33 26.52
C ALA A 71 -4.87 17.70 26.01
N ASN A 72 -4.98 18.84 25.33
CA ASN A 72 -6.23 19.33 24.74
C ASN A 72 -6.53 18.74 23.35
N VAL A 73 -5.83 17.68 22.92
CA VAL A 73 -6.01 17.05 21.60
C VAL A 73 -6.47 15.61 21.76
N ILE A 74 -7.60 15.27 21.15
CA ILE A 74 -8.18 13.94 21.15
C ILE A 74 -8.11 13.39 19.73
N VAL A 75 -7.23 12.41 19.52
CA VAL A 75 -7.05 11.79 18.19
C VAL A 75 -7.76 10.44 18.14
N THR A 76 -8.60 10.26 17.13
CA THR A 76 -9.26 8.98 16.81
C THR A 76 -8.81 8.52 15.43
N TRP A 77 -8.34 7.28 15.32
CA TRP A 77 -7.94 6.67 14.05
C TRP A 77 -8.89 5.53 13.66
N VAL A 78 -9.29 5.51 12.39
CA VAL A 78 -10.20 4.52 11.82
C VAL A 78 -9.65 4.00 10.49
N ASP A 79 -9.56 2.68 10.35
CA ASP A 79 -9.30 2.03 9.07
C ASP A 79 -10.63 1.72 8.37
N CYS A 80 -10.86 2.36 7.23
CA CYS A 80 -12.08 2.17 6.44
C CYS A 80 -12.15 0.81 5.74
N ASP A 81 -11.05 0.05 5.67
CA ASP A 81 -11.05 -1.29 5.07
C ASP A 81 -11.51 -2.37 6.07
N TRP A 82 -11.70 -2.03 7.36
CA TRP A 82 -12.11 -2.98 8.39
C TRP A 82 -13.59 -3.37 8.27
N GLN A 83 -13.89 -4.67 8.29
CA GLN A 83 -15.23 -5.27 8.25
C GLN A 83 -16.35 -4.52 9.00
N ASP A 84 -16.10 -4.00 10.20
CA ASP A 84 -17.14 -3.27 10.96
C ASP A 84 -17.40 -1.88 10.35
N ALA A 85 -16.34 -1.19 9.92
CA ALA A 85 -16.44 0.06 9.16
C ALA A 85 -17.13 -0.13 7.80
N ARG A 86 -17.01 -1.33 7.20
CA ARG A 86 -17.73 -1.69 5.95
C ARG A 86 -19.24 -1.77 6.12
N LYS A 87 -19.72 -2.14 7.31
CA LYS A 87 -21.15 -2.34 7.58
C LYS A 87 -21.86 -1.05 7.99
N ASP A 88 -21.23 -0.29 8.88
CA ASP A 88 -21.75 0.98 9.40
C ASP A 88 -20.57 1.89 9.77
N LEU A 89 -20.05 2.61 8.79
CA LEU A 89 -18.90 3.49 8.97
C LEU A 89 -19.16 4.55 10.04
N ILE A 90 -20.33 5.20 10.02
CA ILE A 90 -20.63 6.34 10.91
C ILE A 90 -20.85 5.84 12.34
N GLY A 91 -21.58 4.74 12.54
CA GLY A 91 -21.73 4.12 13.85
C GLY A 91 -20.40 3.60 14.41
N TRP A 92 -19.53 3.06 13.54
CA TRP A 92 -18.19 2.64 13.93
C TRP A 92 -17.31 3.81 14.38
N ILE A 93 -17.30 4.91 13.62
CA ILE A 93 -16.61 6.16 13.99
C ILE A 93 -17.13 6.67 15.34
N TYR A 94 -18.45 6.73 15.52
CA TYR A 94 -19.05 7.16 16.78
C TYR A 94 -18.55 6.32 17.96
N LYS A 95 -18.60 4.98 17.83
CA LYS A 95 -18.12 4.06 18.86
C LYS A 95 -16.65 4.33 19.21
N LYS A 96 -15.79 4.51 18.21
CA LYS A 96 -14.36 4.77 18.41
C LYS A 96 -14.09 6.11 19.09
N ILE A 97 -14.84 7.15 18.73
CA ILE A 97 -14.75 8.46 19.40
C ILE A 97 -15.19 8.33 20.85
N VAL A 98 -16.31 7.68 21.13
CA VAL A 98 -16.81 7.50 22.51
C VAL A 98 -15.82 6.72 23.37
N GLU A 99 -15.27 5.62 22.86
CA GLU A 99 -14.20 4.86 23.52
C GLU A 99 -13.04 5.81 23.89
N ARG A 100 -12.55 6.60 22.92
CA ARG A 100 -11.41 7.49 23.14
C ARG A 100 -11.69 8.62 24.14
N VAL A 101 -12.87 9.23 24.07
CA VAL A 101 -13.28 10.31 24.99
C VAL A 101 -13.45 9.78 26.42
N ARG A 102 -13.98 8.56 26.58
CA ARG A 102 -14.10 7.89 27.87
C ARG A 102 -12.75 7.50 28.44
N ASP A 103 -11.82 7.00 27.61
CA ASP A 103 -10.46 6.66 28.03
C ASP A 103 -9.68 7.90 28.49
N ALA A 104 -9.95 9.06 27.89
CA ALA A 104 -9.42 10.35 28.31
C ALA A 104 -10.10 10.92 29.57
N ASN A 105 -11.08 10.21 30.13
CA ASN A 105 -11.84 10.56 31.34
C ASN A 105 -12.55 11.93 31.25
N ILE A 106 -13.02 12.28 30.05
CA ILE A 106 -13.74 13.54 29.78
C ILE A 106 -15.23 13.35 30.07
N SER A 107 -15.79 14.24 30.90
CA SER A 107 -17.19 14.19 31.29
C SER A 107 -18.06 14.99 30.32
N LEU A 108 -18.89 14.29 29.52
CA LEU A 108 -19.89 14.87 28.63
C LEU A 108 -21.32 14.53 29.11
N ASP A 109 -22.33 15.26 28.64
CA ASP A 109 -23.73 14.89 28.82
C ASP A 109 -24.12 13.74 27.88
N TRP A 110 -23.69 12.53 28.24
CA TRP A 110 -23.95 11.31 27.47
C TRP A 110 -25.44 11.02 27.32
N LYS A 111 -26.29 11.44 28.28
CA LYS A 111 -27.72 11.21 28.21
C LYS A 111 -28.33 12.01 27.06
N GLN A 112 -27.94 13.27 26.91
CA GLN A 112 -28.39 14.10 25.79
C GLN A 112 -27.88 13.53 24.45
N ILE A 113 -26.61 13.14 24.40
CA ILE A 113 -26.00 12.61 23.16
C ILE A 113 -26.68 11.31 22.73
N GLU A 114 -26.90 10.36 23.64
CA GLU A 114 -27.47 9.05 23.32
C GLU A 114 -28.96 9.11 22.92
N GLN A 115 -29.68 10.19 23.25
CA GLN A 115 -31.07 10.41 22.82
C GLN A 115 -31.21 10.73 21.32
N GLU A 116 -30.15 11.21 20.66
CA GLU A 116 -30.18 11.49 19.23
C GLU A 116 -30.34 10.21 18.41
N GLN A 117 -31.09 10.27 17.31
CA GLN A 117 -31.38 9.08 16.48
C GLN A 117 -30.23 8.72 15.54
N SER A 118 -29.52 9.71 14.99
CA SER A 118 -28.44 9.50 14.02
C SER A 118 -27.06 9.53 14.67
N SER A 119 -26.22 8.56 14.32
CA SER A 119 -24.81 8.51 14.74
C SER A 119 -24.02 9.74 14.30
N SER A 120 -24.30 10.33 13.13
CA SER A 120 -23.62 11.56 12.69
C SER A 120 -23.94 12.74 13.61
N ARG A 121 -25.21 12.87 14.03
CA ARG A 121 -25.64 13.91 14.99
C ARG A 121 -25.01 13.72 16.36
N ARG A 122 -24.88 12.47 16.81
CA ARG A 122 -24.18 12.13 18.06
C ARG A 122 -22.72 12.55 18.01
N ILE A 123 -22.02 12.24 16.92
CA ILE A 123 -20.63 12.65 16.71
C ILE A 123 -20.52 14.18 16.73
N TRP A 124 -21.42 14.89 16.05
CA TRP A 124 -21.43 16.35 16.03
C TRP A 124 -21.59 16.94 17.44
N LEU A 125 -22.52 16.42 18.26
CA LEU A 125 -22.70 16.87 19.64
C LEU A 125 -21.44 16.63 20.47
N VAL A 126 -20.82 15.44 20.36
CA VAL A 126 -19.55 15.15 21.03
C VAL A 126 -18.48 16.16 20.62
N ALA A 127 -18.27 16.38 19.32
CA ALA A 127 -17.27 17.32 18.81
C ALA A 127 -17.51 18.76 19.30
N ARG A 128 -18.77 19.20 19.32
CA ARG A 128 -19.16 20.51 19.80
C ARG A 128 -18.92 20.66 21.31
N SER A 129 -19.36 19.69 22.12
CA SER A 129 -19.13 19.73 23.57
C SER A 129 -17.65 19.72 23.92
N LEU A 130 -16.82 18.97 23.18
CA LEU A 130 -15.37 18.99 23.34
C LEU A 130 -14.79 20.37 23.00
N LYS A 131 -15.21 20.97 21.89
CA LYS A 131 -14.77 22.32 21.50
C LYS A 131 -15.17 23.39 22.51
N GLU A 132 -16.35 23.28 23.11
CA GLU A 132 -16.81 24.18 24.20
C GLU A 132 -15.96 24.04 25.48
N MET A 133 -15.19 22.96 25.62
CA MET A 133 -14.20 22.72 26.68
C MET A 133 -12.76 23.02 26.23
N ASP A 134 -12.57 23.72 25.11
CA ASP A 134 -11.27 23.99 24.48
C ASP A 134 -10.49 22.72 24.05
N LEU A 135 -11.18 21.58 23.90
CA LEU A 135 -10.60 20.33 23.40
C LEU A 135 -10.78 20.20 21.89
N ARG A 136 -9.74 19.72 21.18
CA ARG A 136 -9.77 19.48 19.74
C ARG A 136 -9.93 18.00 19.43
N LEU A 137 -11.06 17.65 18.81
CA LEU A 137 -11.25 16.33 18.21
C LEU A 137 -10.61 16.28 16.81
N VAL A 138 -9.72 15.31 16.61
CA VAL A 138 -9.08 15.00 15.32
C VAL A 138 -9.47 13.58 14.91
N LEU A 139 -10.07 13.44 13.72
CA LEU A 139 -10.42 12.16 13.12
C LEU A 139 -9.47 11.85 11.96
N LEU A 140 -8.80 10.69 12.03
CA LEU A 140 -7.90 10.19 11.00
C LEU A 140 -8.54 8.96 10.35
N MET A 141 -8.75 8.99 9.04
CA MET A 141 -9.38 7.90 8.28
C MET A 141 -8.38 7.34 7.27
N ASP A 142 -8.00 6.08 7.44
CA ASP A 142 -7.12 5.37 6.51
C ASP A 142 -7.91 4.55 5.48
N ASN A 143 -7.29 4.26 4.35
CA ASN A 143 -7.89 3.52 3.24
C ASN A 143 -9.26 4.06 2.80
N PHE A 144 -9.41 5.38 2.76
CA PHE A 144 -10.70 6.02 2.55
C PHE A 144 -11.28 5.78 1.13
N ASP A 145 -10.44 5.40 0.15
CA ASP A 145 -10.91 5.02 -1.19
C ASP A 145 -11.96 3.90 -1.17
N ARG A 146 -11.87 2.98 -0.19
CA ARG A 146 -12.78 1.83 -0.03
C ARG A 146 -14.23 2.24 0.17
N VAL A 147 -14.42 3.38 0.80
CA VAL A 147 -15.74 3.95 1.08
C VAL A 147 -16.50 4.24 -0.21
N PHE A 148 -15.78 4.55 -1.30
CA PHE A 148 -16.35 4.82 -2.62
C PHE A 148 -16.47 3.56 -3.47
N GLU A 149 -15.45 2.69 -3.47
CA GLU A 149 -15.42 1.47 -4.30
C GLU A 149 -16.61 0.55 -4.01
N GLU A 150 -17.04 0.47 -2.75
CA GLU A 150 -18.13 -0.40 -2.33
C GLU A 150 -19.49 0.31 -2.22
N GLN A 151 -19.59 1.57 -2.67
CA GLN A 151 -20.82 2.41 -2.62
C GLN A 151 -21.45 2.52 -1.22
N TRP A 152 -20.68 2.38 -0.14
CA TRP A 152 -21.20 2.41 1.23
C TRP A 152 -21.77 3.75 1.63
N ILE A 153 -21.27 4.82 1.01
CA ILE A 153 -21.74 6.17 1.22
C ILE A 153 -22.65 6.56 0.06
N ARG A 154 -23.93 6.74 0.37
CA ARG A 154 -24.87 7.46 -0.49
C ARG A 154 -24.60 8.95 -0.34
N ARG A 155 -25.04 9.76 -1.32
CA ARG A 155 -24.91 11.24 -1.29
C ARG A 155 -25.38 11.83 0.05
N GLU A 156 -26.49 11.29 0.56
CA GLU A 156 -27.11 11.64 1.85
C GLU A 156 -26.14 11.48 3.03
N THR A 157 -25.31 10.44 3.06
CA THR A 157 -24.35 10.17 4.15
C THR A 157 -23.12 11.08 4.10
N VAL A 158 -22.69 11.55 2.91
CA VAL A 158 -21.64 12.58 2.81
C VAL A 158 -22.13 13.91 3.36
N ASP A 159 -23.38 14.27 3.06
CA ASP A 159 -23.97 15.49 3.57
C ASP A 159 -24.07 15.47 5.10
N GLU A 160 -24.25 14.29 5.72
CA GLU A 160 -24.19 14.11 7.18
C GLU A 160 -22.79 14.31 7.78
N LEU A 161 -21.73 14.07 7.01
CA LEU A 161 -20.35 14.33 7.45
C LEU A 161 -19.99 15.83 7.38
N ARG A 162 -20.74 16.64 6.62
CA ARG A 162 -20.42 18.07 6.41
C ARG A 162 -20.43 18.90 7.69
N PRO A 163 -21.44 18.83 8.57
CA PRO A 163 -21.41 19.58 9.83
C PRO A 163 -20.23 19.20 10.72
N LEU A 164 -19.66 18.00 10.55
CA LEU A 164 -18.53 17.54 11.36
C LEU A 164 -17.27 18.35 11.06
N THR A 165 -17.00 18.70 9.80
CA THR A 165 -15.78 19.43 9.42
C THR A 165 -15.72 20.87 9.96
N LEU A 166 -16.81 21.38 10.54
CA LEU A 166 -16.85 22.69 11.20
C LEU A 166 -16.40 22.62 12.68
N GLU A 167 -16.62 21.48 13.33
CA GLU A 167 -16.36 21.31 14.77
C GLU A 167 -15.13 20.44 15.04
N MET A 168 -14.84 19.46 14.17
CA MET A 168 -13.67 18.59 14.27
C MET A 168 -12.75 18.74 13.07
N ALA A 169 -11.50 18.35 13.27
CA ALA A 169 -10.50 18.30 12.21
C ALA A 169 -10.45 16.89 11.60
N LEU A 170 -10.44 16.79 10.27
CA LEU A 170 -10.51 15.52 9.55
C LEU A 170 -9.31 15.33 8.63
N VAL A 171 -8.65 14.18 8.72
CA VAL A 171 -7.62 13.75 7.76
C VAL A 171 -8.04 12.44 7.12
N VAL A 172 -8.12 12.41 5.79
CA VAL A 172 -8.38 11.17 5.04
C VAL A 172 -7.16 10.77 4.23
N ALA A 173 -6.83 9.49 4.18
CA ALA A 173 -5.78 8.96 3.31
C ALA A 173 -6.38 8.23 2.11
N THR A 174 -5.96 8.63 0.91
CA THR A 174 -6.46 8.07 -0.36
C THR A 174 -5.32 7.77 -1.34
N GLU A 175 -5.58 6.88 -2.29
CA GLU A 175 -4.68 6.57 -3.39
C GLU A 175 -4.72 7.59 -4.52
N GLN A 176 -5.89 8.22 -4.69
CA GLN A 176 -6.14 9.24 -5.69
C GLN A 176 -6.71 10.50 -5.04
N PRO A 177 -6.60 11.65 -5.73
CA PRO A 177 -7.37 12.81 -5.37
C PRO A 177 -8.85 12.44 -5.26
N LEU A 178 -9.54 12.96 -4.24
CA LEU A 178 -10.96 12.66 -4.03
C LEU A 178 -11.83 12.97 -5.26
N HIS A 179 -11.46 13.99 -6.05
CA HIS A 179 -12.18 14.35 -7.28
C HIS A 179 -12.04 13.32 -8.41
N ASP A 180 -11.04 12.45 -8.35
CA ASP A 180 -10.83 11.37 -9.32
C ASP A 180 -11.56 10.08 -8.89
N LEU A 181 -12.01 9.95 -7.63
CA LEU A 181 -12.66 8.74 -7.12
C LEU A 181 -14.13 8.64 -7.52
N ASP A 182 -14.88 9.73 -7.41
CA ASP A 182 -16.29 9.80 -7.81
C ASP A 182 -16.65 11.25 -8.18
N ARG A 183 -17.06 11.48 -9.45
CA ARG A 183 -17.35 12.84 -9.95
C ARG A 183 -18.58 13.48 -9.32
N ASP A 184 -19.57 12.68 -8.93
CA ASP A 184 -20.84 13.18 -8.38
C ASP A 184 -20.72 13.52 -6.89
N LEU A 185 -19.85 12.81 -6.18
CA LEU A 185 -19.46 13.09 -4.81
C LEU A 185 -18.34 14.13 -4.72
N ALA A 186 -17.45 14.25 -5.71
CA ALA A 186 -16.45 15.31 -5.80
C ALA A 186 -17.06 16.71 -5.82
N ALA A 187 -18.28 16.83 -6.34
CA ALA A 187 -19.06 18.08 -6.28
C ALA A 187 -19.60 18.37 -4.87
N SER A 188 -19.48 17.44 -3.92
CA SER A 188 -19.90 17.65 -2.54
C SER A 188 -19.08 18.77 -1.89
N PRO A 189 -19.74 19.72 -1.22
CA PRO A 189 -19.07 20.76 -0.46
C PRO A 189 -18.09 20.25 0.59
N LEU A 190 -18.25 19.01 1.09
CA LEU A 190 -17.33 18.43 2.08
C LEU A 190 -15.91 18.27 1.50
N PHE A 191 -15.80 17.74 0.28
CA PHE A 191 -14.49 17.45 -0.33
C PHE A 191 -13.85 18.69 -0.97
N ASN A 192 -14.64 19.70 -1.35
CA ASN A 192 -14.12 20.98 -1.84
C ASN A 192 -13.38 21.80 -0.79
N VAL A 193 -13.63 21.55 0.50
CA VAL A 193 -13.00 22.29 1.61
C VAL A 193 -11.69 21.62 2.07
N MET A 194 -11.40 20.39 1.61
CA MET A 194 -10.20 19.67 2.02
C MET A 194 -8.95 20.13 1.26
N THR A 195 -7.89 20.42 1.99
CA THR A 195 -6.57 20.68 1.40
C THR A 195 -5.94 19.34 1.01
N GLN A 196 -5.51 19.22 -0.26
CA GLN A 196 -4.87 18.00 -0.76
C GLN A 196 -3.36 18.05 -0.57
N LEU A 197 -2.81 17.05 0.13
CA LEU A 197 -1.39 16.89 0.38
C LEU A 197 -0.89 15.63 -0.31
N PHE A 198 -0.03 15.78 -1.30
CA PHE A 198 0.50 14.67 -2.08
C PHE A 198 1.77 14.09 -1.45
N LEU A 199 1.77 12.78 -1.20
CA LEU A 199 2.94 12.03 -0.75
C LEU A 199 3.62 11.36 -1.97
N GLY A 200 4.87 11.74 -2.22
CA GLY A 200 5.73 11.16 -3.26
C GLY A 200 6.89 10.36 -2.68
N LEU A 201 8.06 10.38 -3.29
CA LEU A 201 9.30 9.87 -2.68
C LEU A 201 9.73 10.74 -1.48
N LEU A 202 10.66 10.28 -0.65
CA LEU A 202 11.25 11.12 0.40
C LEU A 202 12.27 12.11 -0.16
N GLU A 203 12.51 13.19 0.57
CA GLU A 203 13.62 14.08 0.25
C GLU A 203 14.97 13.34 0.41
N PRO A 204 16.00 13.64 -0.41
CA PRO A 204 17.29 12.96 -0.35
C PRO A 204 17.93 12.99 1.04
N ALA A 205 17.83 14.11 1.76
CA ALA A 205 18.34 14.24 3.12
C ALA A 205 17.63 13.28 4.09
N SER A 206 16.30 13.27 4.07
CA SER A 206 15.48 12.37 4.89
C SER A 206 15.77 10.89 4.62
N ALA A 207 15.94 10.52 3.34
CA ALA A 207 16.28 9.15 2.95
C ALA A 207 17.70 8.76 3.42
N ARG A 208 18.66 9.69 3.34
CA ARG A 208 20.02 9.52 3.85
C ARG A 208 20.02 9.28 5.35
N ASP A 209 19.31 10.10 6.12
CA ASP A 209 19.22 9.99 7.57
C ASP A 209 18.58 8.65 7.98
N TRP A 210 17.57 8.19 7.24
CA TRP A 210 16.97 6.88 7.47
C TRP A 210 17.99 5.76 7.23
N ILE A 211 18.73 5.77 6.12
CA ILE A 211 19.76 4.74 5.88
C ILE A 211 20.83 4.76 6.97
N LEU A 212 21.30 5.95 7.36
CA LEU A 212 22.32 6.10 8.40
C LEU A 212 21.84 5.66 9.78
N SER A 213 20.54 5.67 10.06
CA SER A 213 19.98 5.13 11.31
C SER A 213 20.24 3.61 11.50
N TYR A 214 20.63 2.91 10.44
CA TYR A 214 21.04 1.50 10.50
C TYR A 214 22.53 1.33 10.84
N ALA A 215 23.36 2.38 10.81
CA ALA A 215 24.81 2.28 10.95
C ALA A 215 25.27 1.70 12.28
N ASP A 216 24.56 1.98 13.39
CA ASP A 216 24.92 1.42 14.70
C ASP A 216 24.81 -0.10 14.75
N GLU A 217 23.84 -0.68 14.03
CA GLU A 217 23.59 -2.13 14.03
C GLU A 217 24.34 -2.84 12.90
N PHE A 218 24.64 -2.11 11.83
CA PHE A 218 25.26 -2.61 10.62
C PHE A 218 26.47 -1.74 10.25
N PRO A 219 27.65 -2.02 10.84
CA PRO A 219 28.88 -1.33 10.49
C PRO A 219 29.14 -1.42 8.98
N GLY A 220 29.56 -0.30 8.37
CA GLY A 220 29.83 -0.19 6.93
C GLY A 220 28.65 0.31 6.09
N VAL A 221 27.45 0.48 6.66
CA VAL A 221 26.34 1.18 5.98
C VAL A 221 26.73 2.58 5.47
N PRO A 222 27.48 3.42 6.22
CA PRO A 222 27.92 4.72 5.71
C PRO A 222 28.72 4.63 4.40
N ASP A 223 29.54 3.60 4.21
CA ASP A 223 30.35 3.38 3.00
C ASP A 223 29.51 2.93 1.79
N LEU A 224 28.30 2.44 2.06
CA LEU A 224 27.33 1.96 1.07
C LEU A 224 26.21 2.96 0.78
N LEU A 225 26.20 4.11 1.46
CA LEU A 225 25.08 5.04 1.47
C LEU A 225 24.57 5.40 0.07
N ASP A 226 25.46 5.85 -0.82
CA ASP A 226 25.06 6.28 -2.17
C ASP A 226 24.47 5.12 -3.00
N GLY A 227 25.06 3.93 -2.87
CA GLY A 227 24.54 2.74 -3.54
C GLY A 227 23.18 2.30 -2.98
N LEU A 228 22.96 2.42 -1.68
CA LEU A 228 21.68 2.11 -1.05
C LEU A 228 20.61 3.14 -1.37
N LEU A 229 20.97 4.43 -1.46
CA LEU A 229 20.08 5.49 -1.92
C LEU A 229 19.61 5.23 -3.35
N ASP A 230 20.54 4.90 -4.26
CA ASP A 230 20.23 4.56 -5.65
C ASP A 230 19.31 3.32 -5.74
N LEU A 231 19.66 2.23 -5.04
CA LEU A 231 18.87 1.00 -5.05
C LEU A 231 17.46 1.17 -4.46
N THR A 232 17.31 1.98 -3.42
CA THR A 232 15.99 2.21 -2.80
C THR A 232 15.17 3.29 -3.50
N GLY A 233 15.81 4.15 -4.29
CA GLY A 233 15.15 5.24 -4.99
C GLY A 233 14.40 6.20 -4.06
N MET A 234 14.84 6.32 -2.80
CA MET A 234 14.17 7.10 -1.75
C MET A 234 12.72 6.69 -1.46
N HIS A 235 12.31 5.49 -1.88
CA HIS A 235 10.94 5.01 -1.68
C HIS A 235 10.77 4.46 -0.24
N PRO A 236 9.82 4.99 0.57
CA PRO A 236 9.63 4.59 1.96
C PRO A 236 9.51 3.08 2.19
N PHE A 237 8.77 2.37 1.33
CA PHE A 237 8.67 0.91 1.40
C PHE A 237 10.03 0.20 1.31
N LEU A 238 10.89 0.61 0.37
CA LEU A 238 12.21 -0.02 0.19
C LEU A 238 13.17 0.36 1.31
N LEU A 239 13.15 1.63 1.76
CA LEU A 239 13.94 2.09 2.90
C LEU A 239 13.57 1.35 4.21
N ARG A 240 12.28 1.06 4.41
CA ARG A 240 11.82 0.24 5.54
C ARG A 240 12.29 -1.21 5.42
N ARG A 241 12.21 -1.79 4.22
CA ARG A 241 12.66 -3.18 3.98
C ARG A 241 14.17 -3.35 4.06
N LEU A 242 14.93 -2.26 3.89
CA LEU A 242 16.38 -2.30 3.97
C LEU A 242 16.88 -2.86 5.31
N GLY A 243 16.25 -2.52 6.45
CA GLY A 243 16.64 -3.08 7.75
C GLY A 243 16.53 -4.61 7.82
N ASP A 244 15.41 -5.16 7.34
CA ASP A 244 15.20 -6.62 7.26
C ASP A 244 16.25 -7.27 6.33
N ILE A 245 16.57 -6.62 5.21
CA ILE A 245 17.53 -7.11 4.21
C ILE A 245 18.96 -7.08 4.73
N LEU A 246 19.36 -6.01 5.42
CA LEU A 246 20.68 -5.91 6.05
C LEU A 246 20.88 -7.04 7.07
N LEU A 247 19.83 -7.38 7.83
CA LEU A 247 19.84 -8.52 8.75
C LEU A 247 20.00 -9.86 8.02
N GLU A 248 19.21 -10.10 6.97
CA GLU A 248 19.29 -11.31 6.15
C GLU A 248 20.68 -11.49 5.54
N VAL A 249 21.24 -10.43 4.95
CA VAL A 249 22.58 -10.47 4.33
C VAL A 249 23.66 -10.76 5.36
N ARG A 250 23.59 -10.16 6.56
CA ARG A 250 24.50 -10.47 7.66
C ARG A 250 24.43 -11.96 8.07
N GLN A 251 23.24 -12.56 8.07
CA GLN A 251 23.07 -13.99 8.38
C GLN A 251 23.62 -14.91 7.29
N MET A 252 23.59 -14.47 6.02
CA MET A 252 24.14 -15.21 4.88
C MET A 252 25.67 -15.15 4.78
N LEU A 253 26.31 -14.22 5.50
CA LEU A 253 27.74 -13.99 5.49
C LEU A 253 28.36 -14.25 6.89
N PRO A 254 28.31 -15.51 7.38
CA PRO A 254 28.86 -15.83 8.70
C PRO A 254 30.36 -15.51 8.73
N GLY A 255 30.75 -14.58 9.61
CA GLY A 255 32.12 -14.10 9.78
C GLY A 255 32.39 -12.69 9.27
N ALA A 256 31.49 -12.11 8.46
CA ALA A 256 31.60 -10.71 8.05
C ALA A 256 31.06 -9.79 9.16
N THR A 257 31.96 -9.11 9.87
CA THR A 257 31.59 -8.15 10.92
C THR A 257 31.16 -6.79 10.37
N THR A 258 31.60 -6.46 9.15
CA THR A 258 31.42 -5.14 8.53
C THR A 258 30.93 -5.33 7.09
N LEU A 259 29.90 -4.58 6.70
CA LEU A 259 29.44 -4.55 5.33
C LEU A 259 30.41 -3.72 4.46
N SER A 260 30.85 -4.25 3.33
CA SER A 260 31.65 -3.55 2.34
C SER A 260 30.92 -3.47 1.01
N ARG A 261 31.51 -2.76 0.04
CA ARG A 261 31.01 -2.65 -1.34
C ARG A 261 30.87 -4.01 -2.03
N ASP A 262 31.63 -5.01 -1.61
CA ASP A 262 31.56 -6.37 -2.18
C ASP A 262 30.22 -7.05 -1.90
N HIS A 263 29.47 -6.58 -0.90
CA HIS A 263 28.15 -7.11 -0.55
C HIS A 263 27.00 -6.44 -1.32
N VAL A 264 27.26 -5.35 -2.07
CA VAL A 264 26.23 -4.62 -2.83
C VAL A 264 25.47 -5.52 -3.82
N PRO A 265 26.11 -6.45 -4.57
CA PRO A 265 25.37 -7.37 -5.45
C PRO A 265 24.35 -8.24 -4.71
N LEU A 266 24.69 -8.72 -3.51
CA LEU A 266 23.77 -9.52 -2.68
C LEU A 266 22.64 -8.66 -2.12
N LEU A 267 22.94 -7.45 -1.64
CA LEU A 267 21.94 -6.48 -1.20
C LEU A 267 20.97 -6.11 -2.33
N ARG A 268 21.47 -5.88 -3.55
CA ARG A 268 20.67 -5.63 -4.75
C ARG A 268 19.72 -6.80 -5.03
N LEU A 269 20.23 -8.04 -4.98
CA LEU A 269 19.42 -9.24 -5.21
C LEU A 269 18.28 -9.36 -4.19
N ARG A 270 18.57 -9.18 -2.90
CA ARG A 270 17.56 -9.25 -1.84
C ARG A 270 16.56 -8.10 -1.94
N LEU A 271 17.01 -6.87 -2.20
CA LEU A 271 16.13 -5.73 -2.45
C LEU A 271 15.18 -5.99 -3.63
N ALA A 272 15.68 -6.53 -4.73
CA ALA A 272 14.85 -6.89 -5.89
C ALA A 272 13.80 -7.97 -5.58
N GLU A 273 14.07 -8.88 -4.65
CA GLU A 273 13.09 -9.88 -4.21
C GLU A 273 12.01 -9.26 -3.32
N HIS A 274 12.42 -8.47 -2.33
CA HIS A 274 11.50 -7.79 -1.40
C HIS A 274 10.69 -6.67 -2.07
N SER A 275 11.21 -6.07 -3.14
CA SER A 275 10.52 -5.01 -3.90
C SER A 275 9.40 -5.52 -4.80
N ARG A 276 9.26 -6.84 -4.99
CA ARG A 276 8.24 -7.43 -5.89
C ARG A 276 6.83 -6.94 -5.59
N LEU A 277 6.44 -6.86 -4.32
CA LEU A 277 5.11 -6.39 -3.94
C LEU A 277 4.87 -4.95 -4.41
N LEU A 278 5.85 -4.07 -4.19
CA LEU A 278 5.81 -2.69 -4.67
C LEU A 278 5.70 -2.65 -6.20
N PHE A 279 6.59 -3.36 -6.90
CA PHE A 279 6.65 -3.30 -8.35
C PHE A 279 5.41 -3.87 -9.03
N GLU A 280 4.86 -4.97 -8.52
CA GLU A 280 3.60 -5.55 -9.03
C GLU A 280 2.42 -4.61 -8.78
N THR A 281 2.37 -3.99 -7.61
CA THR A 281 1.32 -3.03 -7.26
C THR A 281 1.38 -1.80 -8.16
N SER A 282 2.57 -1.22 -8.33
CA SER A 282 2.79 -0.11 -9.26
C SER A 282 2.46 -0.53 -10.69
N TRP A 283 2.89 -1.71 -11.15
CA TRP A 283 2.64 -2.16 -12.52
C TRP A 283 1.16 -2.31 -12.86
N ARG A 284 0.38 -2.96 -11.99
CA ARG A 284 -1.09 -3.07 -12.16
C ARG A 284 -1.73 -1.70 -12.29
N ARG A 285 -1.23 -0.74 -11.52
CA ARG A 285 -1.70 0.64 -11.56
C ARG A 285 -1.33 1.35 -12.87
N LEU A 286 -0.11 1.14 -13.36
CA LEU A 286 0.34 1.65 -14.66
C LEU A 286 -0.51 1.14 -15.83
N GLN A 287 -1.07 -0.07 -15.71
CA GLN A 287 -1.96 -0.65 -16.73
C GLN A 287 -3.38 -0.06 -16.72
N GLN A 288 -3.78 0.62 -15.65
CA GLN A 288 -5.12 1.18 -15.47
C GLN A 288 -5.01 2.65 -15.01
N PRO A 289 -4.48 3.54 -15.87
CA PRO A 289 -4.41 4.95 -15.54
C PRO A 289 -5.82 5.57 -15.44
N PRO A 290 -6.00 6.66 -14.67
CA PRO A 290 -7.27 7.37 -14.59
C PRO A 290 -7.72 7.89 -15.96
N ALA A 291 -9.02 8.09 -16.17
CA ALA A 291 -9.59 8.48 -17.47
C ALA A 291 -9.00 9.77 -18.09
N ARG A 292 -8.44 10.66 -17.27
CA ARG A 292 -7.75 11.89 -17.72
C ARG A 292 -6.33 11.67 -18.23
N VAL A 293 -5.77 10.49 -18.01
CA VAL A 293 -4.41 10.10 -18.40
C VAL A 293 -4.49 9.07 -19.51
N ARG A 294 -3.90 9.40 -20.65
CA ARG A 294 -3.85 8.55 -21.83
C ARG A 294 -2.93 7.34 -21.61
N SER A 295 -3.46 6.12 -21.77
CA SER A 295 -2.67 4.88 -21.60
C SER A 295 -1.52 4.75 -22.59
N ASP A 296 -1.71 5.19 -23.84
CA ASP A 296 -0.66 5.14 -24.87
C ASP A 296 0.50 6.11 -24.58
N ALA A 297 0.20 7.26 -23.96
CA ALA A 297 1.21 8.18 -23.46
C ALA A 297 2.05 7.57 -22.32
N VAL A 298 1.39 6.87 -21.38
CA VAL A 298 2.07 6.14 -20.31
C VAL A 298 3.00 5.07 -20.90
N ASP A 299 2.50 4.23 -21.80
CA ASP A 299 3.30 3.18 -22.43
C ASP A 299 4.50 3.73 -23.20
N SER A 300 4.32 4.82 -23.95
CA SER A 300 5.41 5.50 -24.67
C SER A 300 6.50 5.99 -23.72
N LEU A 301 6.12 6.67 -22.63
CA LEU A 301 7.06 7.15 -21.61
C LEU A 301 7.81 6.01 -20.94
N LEU A 302 7.13 4.92 -20.57
CA LEU A 302 7.78 3.75 -19.97
C LEU A 302 8.83 3.15 -20.92
N ARG A 303 8.51 2.99 -22.22
CA ARG A 303 9.44 2.48 -23.23
C ARG A 303 10.64 3.40 -23.45
N GLN A 304 10.44 4.72 -23.38
CA GLN A 304 11.54 5.68 -23.48
C GLN A 304 12.45 5.60 -22.25
N MET A 305 11.89 5.58 -21.04
CA MET A 305 12.66 5.53 -19.79
C MET A 305 13.42 4.21 -19.59
N VAL A 306 12.93 3.10 -20.14
CA VAL A 306 13.69 1.84 -20.18
C VAL A 306 14.97 1.94 -21.02
N LYS A 307 14.98 2.78 -22.06
CA LYS A 307 16.18 3.00 -22.89
C LYS A 307 17.21 3.92 -22.22
N GLY A 308 16.82 4.62 -21.17
CA GLY A 308 17.66 5.55 -20.42
C GLY A 308 16.86 6.75 -19.93
N MET A 309 17.55 7.68 -19.26
CA MET A 309 16.95 8.93 -18.79
C MET A 309 16.33 9.73 -19.94
N LEU A 310 15.10 10.21 -19.75
CA LEU A 310 14.39 11.07 -20.68
C LEU A 310 14.80 12.54 -20.45
N PRO A 311 15.50 13.21 -21.38
CA PRO A 311 15.93 14.60 -21.19
C PRO A 311 14.75 15.55 -21.05
N LEU A 312 14.88 16.61 -20.22
CA LEU A 312 13.82 17.59 -19.99
C LEU A 312 13.28 18.22 -21.28
N GLY A 313 14.16 18.54 -22.23
CA GLY A 313 13.80 19.16 -23.51
C GLY A 313 13.11 18.24 -24.52
N ASN A 314 13.09 16.92 -24.28
CA ASN A 314 12.50 15.95 -25.20
C ASN A 314 11.04 15.62 -24.84
N LEU A 315 10.48 16.25 -23.82
CA LEU A 315 9.11 16.00 -23.39
C LEU A 315 8.11 16.71 -24.31
N GLN A 316 7.37 15.92 -25.08
CA GLN A 316 6.26 16.44 -25.87
C GLN A 316 5.11 16.90 -24.93
N PRO A 317 4.45 18.04 -25.20
CA PRO A 317 3.38 18.56 -24.35
C PRO A 317 2.24 17.57 -24.09
N GLU A 318 1.94 16.70 -25.07
CA GLU A 318 0.94 15.64 -24.97
C GLU A 318 1.25 14.57 -23.90
N TYR A 319 2.52 14.42 -23.51
CA TYR A 319 2.94 13.47 -22.48
C TYR A 319 3.02 14.09 -21.08
N ALA A 320 2.84 15.41 -20.94
CA ALA A 320 2.99 16.10 -19.66
C ALA A 320 2.01 15.58 -18.58
N SER A 321 0.74 15.33 -18.94
CA SER A 321 -0.25 14.79 -18.00
C SER A 321 0.14 13.38 -17.51
N ALA A 322 0.57 12.51 -18.43
CA ALA A 322 1.02 11.16 -18.10
C ALA A 322 2.28 11.18 -17.24
N LEU A 323 3.25 12.04 -17.56
CA LEU A 323 4.48 12.18 -16.78
C LEU A 323 4.20 12.68 -15.36
N ASN A 324 3.38 13.74 -15.20
CA ASN A 324 2.98 14.24 -13.89
C ASN A 324 2.28 13.17 -13.08
N TRP A 325 1.43 12.36 -13.73
CA TRP A 325 0.80 11.23 -13.08
C TRP A 325 1.83 10.18 -12.63
N LEU A 326 2.81 9.81 -13.46
CA LEU A 326 3.89 8.88 -13.10
C LEU A 326 4.75 9.38 -11.92
N ILE A 327 5.03 10.68 -11.86
CA ILE A 327 5.71 11.31 -10.72
C ILE A 327 4.84 11.18 -9.46
N ASN A 328 3.54 11.46 -9.56
CA ASN A 328 2.60 11.30 -8.46
C ASN A 328 2.41 9.84 -8.03
N GLN A 329 2.63 8.87 -8.93
CA GLN A 329 2.69 7.44 -8.60
C GLN A 329 4.03 7.03 -7.96
N ALA A 330 4.93 7.97 -7.70
CA ALA A 330 6.24 7.75 -7.09
C ALA A 330 7.11 6.71 -7.84
N VAL A 331 6.88 6.55 -9.14
CA VAL A 331 7.66 5.66 -10.00
C VAL A 331 8.70 6.42 -10.84
N VAL A 332 8.55 7.73 -10.99
CA VAL A 332 9.46 8.60 -11.75
C VAL A 332 9.99 9.70 -10.85
N THR A 333 11.26 10.03 -11.02
CA THR A 333 11.92 11.18 -10.39
C THR A 333 12.51 12.11 -11.45
N CYS A 334 12.58 13.40 -11.12
CA CYS A 334 13.27 14.40 -11.93
C CYS A 334 14.68 14.58 -11.36
N CYS A 335 15.69 14.20 -12.13
CA CYS A 335 17.10 14.42 -11.77
C CYS A 335 17.54 15.75 -12.37
N VAL A 336 18.09 16.62 -11.53
CA VAL A 336 18.61 17.94 -11.94
C VAL A 336 20.06 18.07 -11.47
N LEU A 337 20.89 17.09 -11.83
CA LEU A 337 22.34 17.18 -11.59
C LEU A 337 22.99 17.94 -12.75
N PRO A 338 24.12 18.64 -12.54
CA PRO A 338 24.76 19.49 -13.55
C PRO A 338 25.03 18.82 -14.91
N ASN A 339 25.18 17.49 -14.93
CA ASN A 339 25.45 16.70 -16.14
C ASN A 339 24.37 15.63 -16.44
N GLN A 340 23.29 15.58 -15.65
CA GLN A 340 22.19 14.63 -15.82
C GLN A 340 20.88 15.33 -15.48
N GLN A 341 20.24 15.88 -16.52
CA GLN A 341 18.93 16.53 -16.41
C GLN A 341 17.89 15.74 -17.17
N GLY A 342 16.92 15.18 -16.45
CA GLY A 342 15.87 14.41 -17.06
C GLY A 342 15.04 13.59 -16.08
N TYR A 343 14.10 12.85 -16.65
CA TYR A 343 13.21 11.97 -15.95
C TYR A 343 13.71 10.54 -16.04
N GLN A 344 13.72 9.85 -14.92
CA GLN A 344 14.06 8.44 -14.84
C GLN A 344 13.20 7.72 -13.82
N PHE A 345 13.17 6.39 -13.88
CA PHE A 345 12.55 5.61 -12.81
C PHE A 345 13.24 5.86 -11.47
N PHE A 346 12.47 5.80 -10.38
CA PHE A 346 12.98 6.09 -9.05
C PHE A 346 14.15 5.19 -8.61
N THR A 347 14.21 3.94 -9.10
CA THR A 347 15.28 2.98 -8.80
C THR A 347 15.62 2.14 -10.04
N PRO A 348 16.90 1.77 -10.25
CA PRO A 348 17.29 0.87 -11.33
C PRO A 348 16.63 -0.52 -11.22
N LEU A 349 16.23 -0.94 -10.02
CA LEU A 349 15.51 -2.20 -9.83
C LEU A 349 14.13 -2.19 -10.52
N PHE A 350 13.46 -1.04 -10.53
CA PHE A 350 12.18 -0.88 -11.19
C PHE A 350 12.37 -0.78 -12.71
N THR A 351 13.45 -0.14 -13.17
CA THR A 351 13.84 -0.16 -14.59
C THR A 351 13.95 -1.59 -15.10
N GLU A 352 14.73 -2.45 -14.42
CA GLU A 352 14.87 -3.87 -14.81
C GLU A 352 13.54 -4.61 -14.83
N TYR A 353 12.69 -4.35 -13.83
CA TYR A 353 11.36 -4.95 -13.74
C TYR A 353 10.49 -4.57 -14.94
N VAL A 354 10.44 -3.27 -15.28
CA VAL A 354 9.67 -2.76 -16.42
C VAL A 354 10.24 -3.27 -17.74
N THR A 355 11.57 -3.32 -17.90
CA THR A 355 12.22 -3.89 -19.09
C THR A 355 11.76 -5.33 -19.34
N ARG A 356 11.70 -6.17 -18.30
CA ARG A 356 11.23 -7.56 -18.43
C ARG A 356 9.75 -7.65 -18.78
N ARG A 357 8.92 -6.71 -18.31
CA ARG A 357 7.48 -6.65 -18.61
C ARG A 357 7.18 -6.12 -20.01
N LEU A 358 8.01 -5.22 -20.52
CA LEU A 358 7.86 -4.60 -21.84
C LEU A 358 8.61 -5.32 -22.95
N ALA A 359 9.51 -6.24 -22.60
CA ALA A 359 10.13 -7.13 -23.56
C ALA A 359 8.99 -7.77 -24.39
N PRO A 360 9.08 -7.74 -25.74
CA PRO A 360 8.16 -8.54 -26.53
C PRO A 360 8.22 -9.96 -25.97
N ASP A 361 7.07 -10.64 -25.88
CA ASP A 361 7.06 -12.08 -25.62
C ASP A 361 8.02 -12.69 -26.64
N ASN A 362 9.27 -12.94 -26.23
CA ASN A 362 10.25 -13.64 -27.01
C ASN A 362 9.67 -15.02 -27.10
N GLY A 363 8.95 -15.28 -28.20
CA GLY A 363 8.03 -16.39 -28.34
C GLY A 363 8.54 -17.63 -27.63
N ALA A 364 8.04 -17.85 -26.42
CA ALA A 364 7.66 -19.19 -26.04
C ALA A 364 6.49 -19.51 -26.96
N GLN A 365 6.82 -19.83 -28.23
CA GLN A 365 5.92 -20.56 -29.08
C GLN A 365 5.42 -21.72 -28.21
N PRO A 366 4.11 -21.96 -28.11
CA PRO A 366 3.64 -23.22 -27.57
C PRO A 366 4.31 -24.30 -28.41
N GLN A 367 5.31 -24.97 -27.84
CA GLN A 367 5.89 -26.15 -28.46
C GLN A 367 4.71 -27.08 -28.80
N PRO A 368 4.69 -27.70 -29.98
CA PRO A 368 3.63 -28.64 -30.32
C PRO A 368 3.54 -29.66 -29.19
N ARG A 369 2.36 -29.70 -28.56
CA ARG A 369 2.01 -30.58 -27.45
C ARG A 369 2.57 -31.98 -27.72
N PRO A 370 3.47 -32.54 -26.91
CA PRO A 370 3.44 -33.98 -26.74
C PRO A 370 2.08 -34.31 -26.15
N ALA A 371 1.31 -35.19 -26.80
CA ALA A 371 0.03 -35.65 -26.28
C ALA A 371 0.23 -36.08 -24.82
N SER A 372 -0.41 -35.38 -23.88
CA SER A 372 -0.44 -35.77 -22.48
C SER A 372 -1.12 -37.14 -22.40
N PRO A 373 -0.58 -38.10 -21.62
CA PRO A 373 -1.24 -39.38 -21.44
C PRO A 373 -2.62 -39.15 -20.79
N GLU A 374 -3.67 -39.65 -21.43
CA GLU A 374 -4.99 -39.76 -20.83
C GLU A 374 -4.86 -40.52 -19.51
N LEU A 375 -5.39 -39.93 -18.43
CA LEU A 375 -5.49 -40.62 -17.15
C LEU A 375 -6.48 -41.77 -17.32
N SER A 376 -6.10 -42.99 -16.97
CA SER A 376 -7.07 -44.07 -16.82
C SER A 376 -8.12 -43.67 -15.78
N GLU A 377 -9.40 -43.89 -16.07
CA GLU A 377 -10.51 -43.55 -15.15
C GLU A 377 -10.32 -44.18 -13.77
N ASP A 378 -9.68 -45.35 -13.70
CA ASP A 378 -9.32 -46.07 -12.47
C ASP A 378 -8.50 -45.25 -11.46
N VAL A 379 -7.71 -44.26 -11.91
CA VAL A 379 -6.93 -43.38 -11.03
C VAL A 379 -7.80 -42.24 -10.50
N LEU A 380 -8.80 -41.79 -11.26
CA LEU A 380 -9.68 -40.68 -10.87
C LEU A 380 -10.73 -41.10 -9.83
N ASP A 381 -11.08 -42.38 -9.77
CA ASP A 381 -12.03 -42.95 -8.81
C ASP A 381 -11.50 -42.99 -7.36
N GLN A 382 -10.18 -42.84 -7.17
CA GLN A 382 -9.56 -42.76 -5.84
C GLN A 382 -9.67 -41.36 -5.21
N PHE A 383 -10.10 -40.37 -5.99
CA PHE A 383 -10.23 -38.98 -5.57
C PHE A 383 -11.68 -38.59 -5.29
N THR A 384 -11.91 -37.63 -4.40
CA THR A 384 -13.24 -37.02 -4.31
C THR A 384 -13.58 -36.30 -5.62
N LYS A 385 -14.88 -36.10 -5.91
CA LYS A 385 -15.34 -35.41 -7.13
C LYS A 385 -14.64 -34.06 -7.36
N THR A 386 -14.35 -33.34 -6.27
CA THR A 386 -13.68 -32.04 -6.31
C THR A 386 -12.18 -32.16 -6.54
N GLU A 387 -11.50 -33.14 -5.93
CA GLU A 387 -10.08 -33.40 -6.16
C GLU A 387 -9.82 -33.90 -7.59
N ALA A 388 -10.68 -34.77 -8.11
CA ALA A 388 -10.64 -35.22 -9.50
C ALA A 388 -10.83 -34.06 -10.48
N ALA A 389 -11.80 -33.17 -10.22
CA ALA A 389 -12.00 -31.96 -11.04
C ALA A 389 -10.81 -31.01 -10.98
N LEU A 390 -10.20 -30.84 -9.80
CA LEU A 390 -9.02 -30.01 -9.59
C LEU A 390 -7.79 -30.57 -10.31
N LEU A 391 -7.57 -31.88 -10.25
CA LEU A 391 -6.47 -32.54 -10.94
C LEU A 391 -6.62 -32.47 -12.47
N ARG A 392 -7.85 -32.69 -12.99
CA ARG A 392 -8.16 -32.48 -14.42
C ARG A 392 -7.87 -31.04 -14.83
N TYR A 393 -8.28 -30.07 -14.00
CA TYR A 393 -8.03 -28.66 -14.26
C TYR A 393 -6.54 -28.34 -14.30
N PHE A 394 -5.76 -28.83 -13.34
CA PHE A 394 -4.31 -28.64 -13.32
C PHE A 394 -3.58 -29.33 -14.47
N LYS A 395 -4.07 -30.47 -14.95
CA LYS A 395 -3.54 -31.11 -16.17
C LYS A 395 -3.91 -30.36 -17.46
N ALA A 396 -5.06 -29.69 -17.51
CA ALA A 396 -5.38 -28.82 -18.62
C ALA A 396 -4.48 -27.56 -18.66
N HIS A 397 -3.90 -27.19 -17.51
CA HIS A 397 -3.07 -26.02 -17.29
C HIS A 397 -1.68 -26.38 -16.75
N GLU A 398 -1.05 -27.44 -17.28
CA GLU A 398 0.27 -27.90 -16.84
C GLU A 398 1.31 -26.79 -16.96
N ASN A 399 2.19 -26.70 -15.95
CA ASN A 399 3.24 -25.68 -15.83
C ASN A 399 2.75 -24.22 -15.77
N GLN A 400 1.43 -23.97 -15.70
CA GLN A 400 0.86 -22.64 -15.51
C GLN A 400 0.55 -22.40 -14.02
N VAL A 401 0.73 -21.14 -13.60
CA VAL A 401 0.38 -20.72 -12.23
C VAL A 401 -1.08 -20.29 -12.25
N VAL A 402 -1.93 -21.05 -11.56
CA VAL A 402 -3.36 -20.77 -11.46
C VAL A 402 -3.68 -20.12 -10.12
N PRO A 403 -4.25 -18.89 -10.12
CA PRO A 403 -4.61 -18.19 -8.89
C PRO A 403 -5.80 -18.86 -8.17
N PRO A 404 -5.88 -18.75 -6.82
CA PRO A 404 -6.96 -19.34 -6.03
C PRO A 404 -8.37 -18.90 -6.49
N GLU A 405 -8.51 -17.64 -6.90
CA GLU A 405 -9.76 -17.06 -7.36
C GLU A 405 -10.25 -17.73 -8.66
N GLN A 406 -9.32 -18.04 -9.57
CA GLN A 406 -9.62 -18.76 -10.81
C GLN A 406 -10.00 -20.21 -10.53
N LEU A 407 -9.34 -20.87 -9.57
CA LEU A 407 -9.73 -22.22 -9.14
C LEU A 407 -11.15 -22.24 -8.54
N LEU A 408 -11.51 -21.25 -7.73
CA LEU A 408 -12.85 -21.11 -7.17
C LEU A 408 -13.92 -20.89 -8.25
N ALA A 409 -13.62 -20.08 -9.26
CA ALA A 409 -14.52 -19.83 -10.38
C ALA A 409 -14.68 -21.08 -11.27
N ASP A 410 -13.58 -21.76 -11.60
CA ASP A 410 -13.60 -22.77 -12.65
C ASP A 410 -13.89 -24.18 -12.14
N VAL A 411 -13.36 -24.54 -10.97
CA VAL A 411 -13.50 -25.88 -10.37
C VAL A 411 -14.68 -25.93 -9.39
N TRP A 412 -14.87 -24.89 -8.58
CA TRP A 412 -15.97 -24.84 -7.60
C TRP A 412 -17.23 -24.11 -8.10
N LYS A 413 -17.17 -23.41 -9.24
CA LYS A 413 -18.26 -22.58 -9.78
C LYS A 413 -18.80 -21.56 -8.75
N ARG A 414 -17.93 -21.07 -7.86
CA ARG A 414 -18.26 -20.16 -6.75
C ARG A 414 -17.10 -19.18 -6.48
N PRO A 415 -16.97 -18.10 -7.27
CA PRO A 415 -15.84 -17.17 -7.19
C PRO A 415 -15.73 -16.46 -5.82
N ASP A 416 -16.84 -16.26 -5.11
CA ASP A 416 -16.87 -15.52 -3.82
C ASP A 416 -16.58 -16.39 -2.59
N SER A 417 -16.15 -17.64 -2.79
CA SER A 417 -15.86 -18.56 -1.69
C SER A 417 -14.52 -18.28 -1.03
N SER A 418 -14.33 -18.75 0.21
CA SER A 418 -13.07 -18.55 0.93
C SER A 418 -11.89 -19.29 0.29
N ASN A 419 -10.78 -18.57 0.09
CA ASN A 419 -9.48 -19.11 -0.36
C ASN A 419 -8.95 -20.25 0.53
N ARG A 420 -9.40 -20.34 1.79
CA ARG A 420 -9.08 -21.44 2.71
C ARG A 420 -9.54 -22.81 2.17
N ARG A 421 -10.64 -22.83 1.41
CA ARG A 421 -11.18 -24.07 0.83
C ARG A 421 -10.28 -24.63 -0.27
N VAL A 422 -9.71 -23.74 -1.09
CA VAL A 422 -8.72 -24.09 -2.13
C VAL A 422 -7.45 -24.63 -1.48
N GLN A 423 -6.96 -23.96 -0.44
CA GLN A 423 -5.78 -24.39 0.31
C GLN A 423 -5.92 -25.80 0.88
N GLU A 424 -7.04 -26.11 1.52
CA GLU A 424 -7.28 -27.47 2.06
C GLU A 424 -7.43 -28.54 0.97
N ALA A 425 -8.12 -28.22 -0.13
CA ALA A 425 -8.26 -29.16 -1.26
C ALA A 425 -6.90 -29.46 -1.91
N ILE A 426 -6.06 -28.45 -2.08
CA ILE A 426 -4.71 -28.62 -2.64
C ILE A 426 -3.79 -29.37 -1.68
N ARG A 427 -3.91 -29.12 -0.37
CA ARG A 427 -3.17 -29.87 0.64
C ARG A 427 -3.49 -31.37 0.58
N ARG A 428 -4.78 -31.74 0.46
CA ARG A 428 -5.20 -33.15 0.33
C ARG A 428 -4.74 -33.77 -0.98
N LEU A 429 -4.91 -33.05 -2.10
CA LEU A 429 -4.49 -33.52 -3.41
C LEU A 429 -2.97 -33.77 -3.47
N ARG A 430 -2.14 -32.91 -2.85
CA ARG A 430 -0.68 -33.14 -2.73
C ARG A 430 -0.34 -34.45 -2.03
N LEU A 431 -0.95 -34.68 -0.87
CA LEU A 431 -0.71 -35.90 -0.09
C LEU A 431 -1.12 -37.16 -0.86
N GLN A 432 -2.19 -37.09 -1.65
CA GLN A 432 -2.60 -38.22 -2.50
C GLN A 432 -1.66 -38.41 -3.69
N LEU A 433 -1.22 -37.33 -4.35
CA LEU A 433 -0.26 -37.40 -5.46
C LEU A 433 1.10 -37.98 -5.06
N GLU A 434 1.54 -37.72 -3.82
CA GLU A 434 2.77 -38.30 -3.25
C GLU A 434 2.68 -39.83 -3.05
N ASN A 435 1.47 -40.37 -2.86
CA ASN A 435 1.23 -41.79 -2.59
C ASN A 435 0.91 -42.62 -3.86
N ILE A 436 0.79 -42.00 -5.03
CA ILE A 436 0.47 -42.70 -6.29
C ILE A 436 1.76 -43.13 -6.99
N GLU A 437 1.92 -44.44 -7.17
CA GLU A 437 2.97 -45.01 -8.03
C GLU A 437 2.37 -45.58 -9.32
N PRO A 438 2.86 -45.18 -10.52
CA PRO A 438 3.95 -44.23 -10.76
C PRO A 438 3.51 -42.76 -10.57
N SER A 439 4.41 -41.93 -10.03
CA SER A 439 4.17 -40.50 -9.78
C SER A 439 3.67 -39.78 -11.03
N ILE A 440 2.53 -39.10 -10.92
CA ILE A 440 1.88 -38.37 -12.02
C ILE A 440 2.40 -36.92 -12.11
N GLY A 441 2.87 -36.34 -11.00
CA GLY A 441 3.38 -34.96 -10.91
C GLY A 441 3.16 -34.35 -9.54
N SER A 442 3.67 -33.14 -9.33
CA SER A 442 3.61 -32.41 -8.05
C SER A 442 2.98 -31.03 -8.21
N ILE A 443 2.19 -30.60 -7.22
CA ILE A 443 1.64 -29.24 -7.19
C ILE A 443 2.55 -28.34 -6.36
N GLU A 444 3.16 -27.34 -6.96
CA GLU A 444 3.99 -26.33 -6.31
C GLU A 444 3.16 -25.09 -5.93
N ASN A 445 3.51 -24.44 -4.81
CA ASN A 445 2.91 -23.16 -4.44
C ASN A 445 3.80 -22.04 -4.99
N ASP A 446 3.27 -21.21 -5.86
CA ASP A 446 3.95 -20.00 -6.31
C ASP A 446 3.52 -18.83 -5.43
N ARG A 447 4.40 -18.44 -4.50
CA ARG A 447 4.17 -17.60 -3.32
C ARG A 447 3.28 -16.37 -3.60
N GLY A 448 1.98 -16.49 -3.31
CA GLY A 448 1.00 -15.41 -3.42
C GLY A 448 0.42 -15.21 -4.82
N ARG A 449 0.80 -16.01 -5.81
CA ARG A 449 0.26 -16.02 -7.18
C ARG A 449 -0.71 -17.16 -7.40
N GLY A 450 -0.50 -18.29 -6.74
CA GLY A 450 -1.38 -19.45 -6.86
C GLY A 450 -0.62 -20.76 -6.87
N TYR A 451 -1.10 -21.71 -7.65
CA TYR A 451 -0.60 -23.09 -7.65
C TYR A 451 -0.26 -23.54 -9.05
N ARG A 452 0.83 -24.29 -9.17
CA ARG A 452 1.32 -24.81 -10.45
C ARG A 452 1.48 -26.31 -10.35
N PHE A 453 0.93 -27.04 -11.31
CA PHE A 453 1.17 -28.47 -11.43
C PHE A 453 2.35 -28.74 -12.37
N VAL A 454 3.30 -29.53 -11.88
CA VAL A 454 4.51 -29.95 -12.60
C VAL A 454 4.40 -31.45 -12.87
N PRO A 455 4.21 -31.88 -14.12
CA PRO A 455 4.07 -33.29 -14.45
C PRO A 455 5.40 -34.03 -14.20
N ALA A 456 5.32 -35.30 -13.79
CA ALA A 456 6.50 -36.12 -13.57
C ALA A 456 7.25 -36.39 -14.89
N LYS A 457 8.57 -36.23 -14.89
CA LYS A 457 9.41 -36.54 -16.06
C LYS A 457 9.39 -38.04 -16.31
N ARG A 458 9.03 -38.48 -17.54
CA ARG A 458 9.18 -39.88 -17.96
C ARG A 458 10.65 -40.28 -17.80
N ARG A 459 10.92 -41.29 -16.96
CA ARG A 459 12.15 -42.09 -17.12
C ARG A 459 12.04 -42.76 -18.50
N LYS A 460 12.97 -42.43 -19.39
CA LYS A 460 13.10 -43.11 -20.68
C LYS A 460 13.56 -44.54 -20.47
#